data_AF-A0A7L4HGT1-F1
#
_entry.id   AF-A0A7L4HGT1-F1
#
_cell.length_a   1.000
_cell.length_b   1.000
_cell.length_c   1.000
_cell.angle_alpha   90.00
_cell.angle_beta   90.00
_cell.angle_gamma   90.00
#
_symmetry.space_group_name_H-M   'P 1'
#
loop_
_entity.id
_entity.type
_entity.pdbx_description
1 polymer ?
#
loop_
_entity_poly.entity_id
_entity_poly.type
_entity_poly.pdbx_seq_one_letter_code
_entity_poly.pdbx_strand_id
1 'polypeptide(L)' 'PRRLRQVEVPLLAQSRCRSLYSVAIGPSFPARPIRDDMLCAGDAHGRRDTCKVSEGAGLSPGWPRPLGPR' A
#
# COMPACT_ATOMS: atom_id res chain seq x y z
N PRO A 1 18.67 -10.26 -11.98
CA PRO A 1 18.87 -9.06 -11.13
C PRO A 1 17.55 -8.34 -10.81
N ARG A 2 17.14 -8.29 -9.53
CA ARG A 2 16.00 -7.46 -9.10
C ARG A 2 16.48 -6.02 -8.93
N ARG A 3 15.82 -5.06 -9.59
CA ARG A 3 16.13 -3.62 -9.42
C ARG A 3 15.26 -3.05 -8.30
N LEU A 4 15.88 -2.29 -7.40
CA LEU A 4 15.17 -1.54 -6.38
C LEU A 4 14.19 -0.57 -7.07
N ARG A 5 12.95 -0.52 -6.58
CA ARG A 5 11.91 0.40 -7.03
C ARG A 5 11.53 1.27 -5.85
N GLN A 6 11.32 2.56 -6.11
CA GLN A 6 10.85 3.52 -5.14
C GLN A 6 9.51 4.10 -5.61
N VAL A 7 8.65 4.43 -4.65
CA VAL A 7 7.39 5.12 -4.90
C VAL A 7 7.25 6.24 -3.88
N GLU A 8 6.86 7.41 -4.35
CA GLU A 8 6.48 8.53 -3.50
C GLU A 8 4.99 8.44 -3.21
N VAL A 9 4.64 8.55 -1.93
CA VAL A 9 3.27 8.45 -1.41
C VAL A 9 3.03 9.55 -0.38
N PRO A 10 1.82 10.14 -0.33
CA PRO A 10 1.49 11.16 0.66
C PRO A 10 1.30 10.53 2.03
N LEU A 11 1.58 11.31 3.07
CA LEU A 11 1.21 10.98 4.45
C LEU A 11 -0.31 11.08 4.62
N LEU A 12 -0.89 10.07 5.28
CA LEU A 12 -2.30 10.01 5.61
C LEU A 12 -2.51 10.34 7.09
N ALA A 13 -3.56 11.08 7.40
CA ALA A 13 -3.94 11.38 8.77
C ALA A 13 -4.24 10.09 9.56
N GLN A 14 -3.76 10.02 10.80
CA GLN A 14 -3.91 8.83 11.65
C GLN A 14 -5.37 8.48 11.92
N SER A 15 -6.25 9.49 12.06
CA SER A 15 -7.70 9.30 12.21
C SER A 15 -8.32 8.59 11.00
N ARG A 16 -7.93 8.98 9.79
CA ARG A 16 -8.39 8.34 8.56
C ARG A 16 -7.87 6.91 8.45
N CYS A 17 -6.62 6.69 8.84
CA CYS A 17 -6.04 5.36 8.87
C CYS A 17 -6.75 4.42 9.84
N ARG A 18 -7.07 4.90 11.04
CA ARG A 18 -7.87 4.16 12.02
C ARG A 18 -9.21 3.73 11.45
N SER A 19 -9.92 4.64 10.78
CA SER A 19 -11.20 4.32 10.15
C SER A 19 -11.09 3.29 9.03
N LEU A 20 -10.00 3.30 8.26
CA LEU A 20 -9.80 2.37 7.15
C LEU A 20 -9.42 0.95 7.63
N TYR A 21 -8.60 0.86 8.67
CA TYR A 21 -8.12 -0.42 9.21
C TYR A 21 -8.95 -0.95 10.39
N SER A 22 -9.95 -0.21 10.89
CA SER A 22 -10.85 -0.68 11.96
C SER A 22 -11.85 -1.74 11.50
N VAL A 23 -12.03 -1.91 10.19
CA VAL A 23 -12.97 -2.87 9.61
C VAL A 23 -12.20 -3.99 8.92
N ALA A 24 -12.64 -5.23 9.10
CA ALA A 24 -12.09 -6.36 8.36
C ALA A 24 -12.65 -6.36 6.93
N ILE A 25 -11.76 -6.39 5.94
CA ILE A 25 -12.13 -6.40 4.51
C ILE A 25 -12.13 -7.85 3.96
N GLY A 26 -11.81 -8.83 4.80
CA GLY A 26 -11.87 -10.25 4.48
C GLY A 26 -10.95 -11.09 5.36
N PRO A 27 -10.90 -12.42 5.17
CA PRO A 27 -10.05 -13.31 5.97
C PRO A 27 -8.55 -12.98 5.85
N SER A 28 -8.11 -12.46 4.71
CA SER A 28 -6.71 -12.04 4.48
C SER A 28 -6.39 -10.65 5.04
N PHE A 29 -7.41 -9.85 5.35
CA PHE A 29 -7.27 -8.47 5.81
C PHE A 29 -8.17 -8.22 7.03
N PRO A 30 -7.79 -8.78 8.20
CA PRO A 30 -8.52 -8.53 9.44
C PRO A 30 -8.38 -7.07 9.85
N ALA A 31 -9.32 -6.60 10.67
CA ALA A 31 -9.23 -5.30 11.31
C ALA A 31 -7.92 -5.21 12.12
N ARG A 32 -7.20 -4.11 11.95
CA ARG A 32 -5.93 -3.84 12.64
C ARG A 32 -5.97 -2.47 13.31
N PRO A 33 -5.83 -2.42 14.65
CA PRO A 33 -5.75 -1.14 15.35
C PRO A 33 -4.44 -0.43 15.01
N ILE A 34 -4.54 0.84 14.59
CA ILE A 34 -3.39 1.71 14.32
C ILE A 34 -2.99 2.43 15.62
N ARG A 35 -1.79 2.12 16.11
CA ARG A 35 -1.19 2.69 17.33
C ARG A 35 -0.74 4.13 17.11
N ASP A 36 -0.58 4.89 18.19
CA ASP A 36 -0.15 6.29 18.14
C ASP A 36 1.27 6.48 17.59
N ASP A 37 2.14 5.47 17.75
CA ASP A 37 3.52 5.45 17.26
C ASP A 37 3.64 4.96 15.79
N MET A 38 2.52 4.82 15.08
CA MET A 38 2.48 4.43 13.68
C MET A 38 2.10 5.60 12.77
N LEU A 39 2.78 5.69 11.64
CA LEU A 39 2.48 6.60 10.55
C LEU A 39 1.90 5.84 9.36
N CYS A 40 0.99 6.48 8.64
CA CYS A 40 0.38 5.95 7.44
C CYS A 40 0.78 6.76 6.22
N ALA A 41 1.07 6.07 5.12
CA ALA A 41 1.32 6.69 3.83
C ALA A 41 0.73 5.81 2.72
N GLY A 42 0.11 6.42 1.73
CA GLY A 42 -0.51 5.69 0.63
C GLY A 42 -1.49 6.55 -0.18
N ASP A 43 -1.76 6.13 -1.41
CA ASP A 43 -2.85 6.71 -2.20
C ASP A 43 -4.17 6.08 -1.74
N ALA A 44 -5.13 6.87 -1.26
CA ALA A 44 -6.46 6.39 -0.86
C ALA A 44 -7.23 5.72 -2.01
N HIS A 45 -6.83 5.96 -3.26
CA HIS A 45 -7.36 5.29 -4.46
C HIS A 45 -6.60 4.00 -4.83
N GLY A 46 -5.62 3.55 -4.03
CA GLY A 46 -4.95 2.26 -4.20
C GLY A 46 -4.00 2.16 -5.40
N ARG A 47 -3.59 3.30 -6.00
CA ARG A 47 -2.78 3.30 -7.22
C ARG A 47 -1.27 3.20 -6.97
N ARG A 48 -0.82 3.61 -5.79
CA ARG A 48 0.59 3.65 -5.38
C ARG A 48 0.67 3.24 -3.91
N ASP A 49 1.22 2.07 -3.67
CA ASP A 49 1.39 1.52 -2.32
C ASP A 49 2.68 0.70 -2.24
N THR A 50 3.17 0.53 -1.03
CA THR A 50 4.25 -0.39 -0.72
C THR A 50 3.70 -1.82 -0.76
N CYS A 51 4.31 -2.68 -1.56
CA CYS A 51 4.02 -4.10 -1.55
C CYS A 51 5.18 -4.83 -0.89
N LYS A 52 4.87 -5.80 -0.03
CA LYS A 52 5.88 -6.73 0.45
C LYS A 52 6.45 -7.44 -0.78
N VAL A 53 7.73 -7.23 -1.06
CA VAL A 53 8.44 -8.04 -2.05
C VAL A 53 8.56 -9.43 -1.44
N SER A 54 7.58 -10.30 -1.71
CA SER A 54 7.71 -11.71 -1.41
C SER A 54 8.89 -12.24 -2.20
N GLU A 55 9.90 -12.77 -1.52
CA GLU A 55 10.97 -13.54 -2.14
C GLU A 55 10.36 -14.81 -2.75
N GLY A 56 9.76 -14.69 -3.93
CA GLY A 56 9.10 -15.82 -4.61
C GLY A 56 7.90 -15.50 -5.50
N ALA A 57 7.39 -14.26 -5.56
CA ALA A 57 6.29 -13.96 -6.48
C ALA A 57 6.82 -13.54 -7.86
N GLY A 58 6.76 -14.47 -8.81
CA GLY A 58 6.86 -14.16 -10.24
C GLY A 58 5.83 -13.09 -10.61
N LEU A 59 6.25 -12.11 -11.40
CA LEU A 59 5.43 -11.00 -11.85
C LEU A 59 4.19 -11.55 -12.58
N SER A 60 2.99 -11.32 -12.02
CA SER A 60 1.75 -11.51 -12.77
C SER A 60 1.71 -10.49 -13.92
N PRO A 61 1.56 -10.91 -15.19
CA PRO A 61 1.51 -9.99 -16.32
C PRO A 61 0.14 -9.30 -16.35
N GLY A 62 0.03 -8.12 -15.74
CA GLY A 62 -1.25 -7.41 -15.74
C GLY A 62 -1.28 -6.02 -15.09
N TRP A 63 -0.19 -5.51 -14.52
CA TRP A 63 -0.22 -4.17 -13.95
C TRP A 63 -0.13 -3.10 -15.05
N PRO A 64 -1.12 -2.19 -15.20
CA PRO A 64 -1.02 -1.12 -16.18
C PRO A 64 0.16 -0.22 -15.83
N ARG A 65 1.04 -0.01 -16.82
CA ARG A 65 2.17 0.92 -16.72
C ARG A 65 1.61 2.33 -16.45
N PRO A 66 1.95 3.01 -15.33
CA PRO A 66 1.64 4.42 -15.23
C PRO A 66 2.48 5.14 -16.29
N LEU A 67 1.81 5.66 -17.33
CA LEU A 67 2.39 6.61 -18.26
C LEU A 67 2.70 7.88 -17.47
N GLY A 68 3.98 8.11 -17.18
CA GLY A 68 4.46 9.38 -16.64
C GLY A 68 4.42 10.47 -17.72
N PRO A 69 4.35 11.76 -17.34
CA PRO A 69 4.28 12.86 -18.28
C PRO A 69 5.62 13.02 -19.02
N ARG A 70 5.54 13.42 -20.30
CA ARG A 70 6.68 13.91 -21.09
C ARG A 70 6.93 15.37 -20.77
#